data_AF-A0A484P5E5-F1
#
_entry.id   AF-A0A484P5E5-F1
#
_cell.length_a   1.000
_cell.length_b   1.000
_cell.length_c   1.000
_cell.angle_alpha   90.00
_cell.angle_beta   90.00
_cell.angle_gamma   90.00
#
_symmetry.space_group_name_H-M   'P 1'
#
loop_
_entity.id
_entity.type
_entity.pdbx_description
1 polymer ?
#
loop_
_entity_poly.entity_id
_entity_poly.type
_entity_poly.pdbx_seq_one_letter_code
_entity_poly.pdbx_strand_id
1 'polypeptide(L)'
;MMALPYLSDEEVSEICRPLRQAKAQVRYLARLGMNVQRRPDGRALVARSEFERVMAGGTPAANDDGAAEQAAGPDRSALAEFLSKRVRKNGSKA
;
A
#
# COMPACT_ATOMS: atom_id res chain seq x y z
N MET A 1 1.52 -4.19 -29.84
CA MET A 1 2.34 -3.28 -29.03
C MET A 1 2.84 -4.09 -27.85
N MET A 2 4.14 -4.39 -27.77
CA MET A 2 4.69 -5.15 -26.64
C MET A 2 4.67 -4.25 -25.41
N ALA A 3 3.83 -4.57 -24.43
CA ALA A 3 3.71 -3.78 -23.22
C ALA A 3 5.01 -3.93 -22.40
N LEU A 4 5.66 -2.81 -22.11
CA LEU A 4 6.78 -2.81 -21.18
C LEU A 4 6.29 -3.23 -19.79
N PRO A 5 7.11 -3.94 -19.00
CA PRO A 5 6.74 -4.32 -17.63
C PRO A 5 6.67 -3.11 -16.67
N TYR A 6 7.04 -1.92 -17.14
CA TYR A 6 6.98 -0.64 -16.43
C TYR A 6 6.25 0.42 -17.26
N LEU A 7 5.79 1.48 -16.58
CA LEU A 7 5.19 2.64 -17.23
C LEU A 7 6.24 3.40 -18.04
N SER A 8 5.89 3.77 -19.27
CA SER A 8 6.74 4.61 -20.10
C SER A 8 6.81 6.04 -19.55
N ASP A 9 7.84 6.79 -19.97
CA ASP A 9 7.98 8.18 -19.55
C ASP A 9 6.78 9.05 -19.99
N GLU A 10 6.17 8.72 -21.14
CA GLU A 10 4.98 9.39 -21.66
C GLU A 10 3.76 9.11 -20.78
N GLU A 11 3.52 7.84 -20.41
CA GLU A 11 2.43 7.44 -19.52
C GLU A 11 2.58 8.10 -18.15
N VAL A 12 3.78 8.10 -17.58
CA VAL A 12 4.07 8.80 -16.31
C VAL A 12 3.76 10.29 -16.43
N SER A 13 4.15 10.92 -17.54
CA SER A 13 3.91 12.35 -17.77
C SER A 13 2.42 12.67 -17.88
N GLU A 14 1.64 11.78 -18.50
CA GLU A 14 0.19 11.91 -18.66
C GLU A 14 -0.52 11.77 -17.32
N ILE A 15 -0.19 10.72 -16.54
CA ILE A 15 -0.73 10.49 -15.19
C ILE A 15 -0.45 11.66 -14.26
N CYS A 16 0.72 12.30 -14.40
CA CYS A 16 1.15 13.36 -13.49
C CYS A 16 0.78 14.78 -13.93
N ARG A 17 -0.01 14.99 -15.01
CA ARG A 17 -0.35 16.36 -15.46
C ARG A 17 -1.03 17.15 -14.33
N PRO A 18 -0.62 18.41 -14.05
CA PRO A 18 0.28 19.28 -14.83
C PRO A 18 1.77 19.25 -14.41
N LEU A 19 2.20 18.32 -13.55
CA LEU A 19 3.56 18.28 -13.00
C LEU A 19 4.60 17.99 -14.08
N ARG A 20 5.52 18.95 -14.31
CA ARG A 20 6.62 18.82 -15.29
C ARG A 20 7.95 18.39 -14.67
N GLN A 21 8.13 18.58 -13.37
CA GLN A 21 9.38 18.25 -12.69
C GLN A 21 9.41 16.76 -12.34
N ALA A 22 10.41 16.02 -12.82
CA ALA A 22 10.56 14.58 -12.55
C ALA A 22 10.54 14.26 -11.03
N LYS A 23 11.21 15.08 -10.21
CA LYS A 23 11.18 14.94 -8.74
C LYS A 23 9.78 15.13 -8.16
N ALA A 24 8.96 16.01 -8.73
CA ALA A 24 7.58 16.20 -8.29
C ALA A 24 6.69 15.01 -8.69
N GLN A 25 6.88 14.47 -9.89
CA GLN A 25 6.19 13.26 -10.36
C GLN A 25 6.49 12.07 -9.45
N VAL A 26 7.77 11.82 -9.12
CA VAL A 26 8.18 10.76 -8.17
C VAL A 26 7.48 10.93 -6.82
N ARG A 27 7.49 12.14 -6.25
CA ARG A 27 6.83 12.42 -4.96
C ARG A 27 5.33 12.21 -5.02
N TYR A 28 4.69 12.60 -6.12
CA TYR A 28 3.25 12.42 -6.31
C TYR A 28 2.89 10.93 -6.37
N LEU A 29 3.59 10.17 -7.20
CA LEU A 29 3.33 8.73 -7.36
C LEU A 29 3.61 7.96 -6.06
N ALA A 30 4.67 8.29 -5.33
CA ALA A 30 4.92 7.70 -4.02
C ALA A 30 3.81 8.02 -3.01
N ARG A 31 3.24 9.23 -3.05
CA ARG A 31 2.11 9.63 -2.18
C ARG A 31 0.80 8.91 -2.50
N LEU A 32 0.64 8.44 -3.74
CA LEU A 32 -0.49 7.58 -4.12
C LEU A 32 -0.36 6.15 -3.54
N GLY A 33 0.78 5.81 -2.93
CA GLY A 33 1.02 4.48 -2.37
C GLY A 33 1.67 3.50 -3.34
N MET A 34 2.20 3.99 -4.47
CA MET A 34 3.01 3.18 -5.40
C MET A 34 4.46 3.08 -4.92
N ASN A 35 5.06 1.90 -5.08
CA ASN A 35 6.49 1.66 -5.00
C ASN A 35 7.16 2.26 -6.24
N VAL A 36 7.78 3.41 -6.05
CA VAL A 36 8.44 4.18 -7.11
C VAL A 36 9.93 4.18 -6.89
N GLN A 37 10.66 3.59 -7.84
CA GLN A 37 12.11 3.67 -7.91
C GLN A 37 12.53 4.87 -8.77
N ARG A 38 13.78 5.32 -8.61
CA ARG A 38 14.31 6.45 -9.37
C ARG A 38 15.39 5.98 -10.35
N ARG A 39 15.22 6.30 -11.63
CA ARG A 39 16.21 6.04 -12.68
C ARG A 39 17.41 7.00 -12.55
N PRO A 40 18.56 6.69 -13.17
CA PRO A 40 19.73 7.58 -13.16
C PRO A 40 19.48 8.97 -13.78
N ASP A 41 18.55 9.08 -14.72
CA ASP A 41 18.10 10.35 -15.32
C ASP A 41 17.18 11.18 -14.40
N GLY A 42 16.81 10.61 -13.25
CA GLY A 42 15.96 11.23 -12.24
C GLY A 42 14.45 11.02 -12.44
N ARG A 43 14.02 10.31 -13.49
CA ARG A 43 12.61 9.97 -13.77
C ARG A 43 12.10 8.84 -12.87
N ALA A 44 10.77 8.76 -12.73
CA ALA A 44 10.11 7.71 -11.98
C ALA A 44 10.15 6.39 -12.76
N LEU A 45 10.50 5.31 -12.07
CA LEU A 45 10.35 3.94 -12.55
C LEU A 45 9.27 3.26 -11.72
N VAL A 46 8.18 2.89 -12.39
CA VAL A 46 7.01 2.26 -11.77
C VAL A 46 6.63 1.05 -12.60
N ALA A 47 6.49 -0.10 -11.97
CA ALA A 47 5.99 -1.29 -12.64
C ALA A 47 4.53 -1.09 -13.06
N ARG A 48 4.12 -1.62 -14.21
CA ARG A 48 2.73 -1.48 -14.66
C ARG A 48 1.75 -2.14 -13.68
N SER A 49 2.12 -3.32 -13.16
CA SER A 49 1.37 -4.05 -12.13
C SER A 49 1.19 -3.25 -10.83
N GLU A 50 2.16 -2.41 -10.48
CA GLU A 50 2.09 -1.54 -9.29
C GLU A 50 0.98 -0.50 -9.43
N PHE A 51 0.93 0.14 -10.60
CA PHE A 51 -0.10 1.11 -10.93
C PHE A 51 -1.49 0.46 -10.92
N GLU A 52 -1.63 -0.69 -11.58
CA GLU A 52 -2.89 -1.44 -11.61
C GLU A 52 -3.35 -1.83 -10.19
N ARG A 53 -2.43 -2.32 -9.35
CA ARG A 53 -2.74 -2.68 -7.96
C ARG A 53 -3.28 -1.49 -7.18
N VAL A 54 -2.58 -0.36 -7.21
CA VAL A 54 -2.99 0.85 -6.47
C VAL A 54 -4.32 1.40 -6.99
N MET A 55 -4.52 1.42 -8.31
CA MET A 55 -5.76 1.90 -8.92
C MET A 55 -6.96 0.98 -8.67
N ALA A 56 -6.74 -0.33 -8.54
CA ALA A 56 -7.75 -1.30 -8.12
C ALA A 56 -8.08 -1.24 -6.62
N GLY A 57 -7.50 -0.30 -5.87
CA GLY A 57 -7.68 -0.18 -4.42
C GLY A 57 -6.91 -1.23 -3.62
N GLY A 58 -5.97 -1.95 -4.26
CA GLY A 58 -5.07 -2.87 -3.59
C GLY A 58 -4.08 -2.10 -2.74
N THR A 59 -4.14 -2.29 -1.42
CA THR A 59 -3.07 -1.90 -0.51
C THR A 59 -1.75 -2.53 -0.97
N PRO A 60 -0.61 -1.80 -0.86
CA PRO A 60 0.68 -2.40 -1.12
C PRO A 60 0.81 -3.69 -0.31
N ALA A 61 1.10 -4.79 -1.00
CA ALA A 61 1.65 -5.94 -0.33
C ALA A 61 2.90 -5.41 0.38
N ALA A 62 2.86 -5.35 1.71
CA ALA A 62 4.03 -5.02 2.50
C ALA A 62 5.17 -5.89 1.95
N ASN A 63 6.31 -5.29 1.63
CA ASN A 63 7.45 -6.02 1.11
C ASN A 63 7.70 -7.19 2.07
N ASP A 64 7.39 -8.40 1.63
CA ASP A 64 7.57 -9.64 2.38
C ASP A 64 9.03 -10.06 2.19
N ASP A 65 9.93 -9.18 2.59
CA ASP A 65 11.35 -9.47 2.74
C ASP A 65 11.56 -10.09 4.12
N GLY A 66 11.08 -11.33 4.27
CA GLY A 66 11.55 -12.26 5.29
C GLY A 66 10.90 -12.19 6.68
N ALA A 67 10.62 -13.40 7.18
CA ALA A 67 10.21 -13.76 8.53
C ALA A 67 8.72 -13.59 8.87
N ALA A 68 8.04 -14.73 8.87
CA ALA A 68 6.89 -14.97 9.71
C ALA A 68 7.26 -14.70 11.19
N GLU A 69 6.97 -13.50 11.69
CA GLU A 69 6.96 -13.23 13.12
C GLU A 69 5.53 -12.90 13.52
N GLN A 70 4.95 -13.80 14.31
CA GLN A 70 3.63 -13.62 14.87
C GLN A 70 3.60 -12.37 15.78
N ALA A 71 2.56 -11.55 15.57
CA ALA A 71 1.87 -10.78 16.59
C ALA A 71 2.60 -9.59 17.29
N ALA A 72 2.33 -8.39 16.77
CA ALA A 72 2.17 -7.18 17.60
C ALA A 72 0.73 -6.63 17.50
N GLY A 73 -0.25 -7.53 17.35
CA GLY A 73 -1.66 -7.19 17.55
C GLY A 73 -2.01 -7.35 19.03
N PRO A 74 -2.96 -6.58 19.58
CA PRO A 74 -3.48 -6.85 20.92
C PRO A 74 -3.97 -8.31 20.97
N ASP A 75 -3.68 -8.97 22.08
CA ASP A 75 -4.05 -10.38 22.30
C ASP A 75 -5.57 -10.55 22.11
N ARG A 76 -5.93 -11.12 20.95
CA ARG A 76 -7.32 -11.33 20.54
C ARG A 76 -8.02 -12.32 21.47
N SER A 77 -7.27 -13.25 22.06
CA SER A 77 -7.80 -14.23 22.99
C SER A 77 -8.17 -13.58 24.31
N ALA A 78 -7.31 -12.69 24.83
CA ALA A 78 -7.58 -11.91 26.03
C ALA A 78 -8.79 -10.96 25.85
N LEU A 79 -8.93 -10.33 24.68
CA LEU A 79 -10.10 -9.50 24.37
C LEU A 79 -11.41 -10.30 24.39
N ALA A 80 -11.42 -11.47 23.73
CA ALA A 80 -12.59 -12.34 23.69
C ALA A 80 -13.02 -12.80 25.09
N GLU A 81 -12.04 -13.15 25.93
CA GLU A 81 -12.29 -13.53 27.32
C GLU A 81 -12.91 -12.37 28.12
N PHE A 82 -12.35 -11.17 28.01
CA PHE A 82 -12.85 -9.98 28.71
C PHE A 82 -14.31 -9.65 28.32
N LEU A 83 -14.62 -9.70 27.02
CA LEU A 83 -15.97 -9.45 26.52
C LEU A 83 -16.97 -10.48 27.05
N SER A 84 -16.61 -11.76 27.05
CA SER A 84 -17.46 -12.84 27.56
C SER A 84 -17.74 -12.70 29.07
N LYS A 85 -16.71 -12.34 29.86
CA LYS A 85 -16.85 -12.05 31.30
C LYS A 85 -17.78 -10.86 31.56
N ARG A 86 -17.69 -9.81 30.73
CA ARG A 86 -18.53 -8.60 30.85
C ARG A 86 -20.01 -8.87 30.57
N VAL A 87 -20.32 -9.69 29.56
CA VAL A 87 -21.70 -10.09 29.24
C VAL A 87 -22.33 -10.88 30.40
N ARG A 88 -21.62 -11.87 30.94
CA ARG A 88 -22.11 -12.68 32.08
C ARG A 88 -22.37 -11.85 33.34
N LYS A 89 -21.48 -10.89 33.63
CA LYS A 89 -21.64 -9.99 34.79
C LYS A 89 -22.86 -9.08 34.65
N ASN A 90 -23.15 -8.61 33.45
CA ASN A 90 -24.28 -7.72 33.18
C ASN A 90 -25.61 -8.46 32.96
N GLY A 91 -25.58 -9.75 32.65
CA GLY A 91 -26.77 -10.61 32.47
C GLY A 91 -27.38 -11.14 33.78
N SER A 92 -26.81 -10.84 34.94
CA SER A 92 -27.29 -11.28 36.26
C SER A 92 -28.22 -10.26 36.93
N LYS A 93 -29.02 -9.52 36.16
CA LYS A 93 -30.19 -8.79 36.64
C LYS A 93 -31.38 -9.07 35.71
N ALA A 94 -31.97 -10.24 35.90
CA ALA A 94 -33.35 -10.56 35.53
C ALA A 94 -33.92 -11.38 36.67
#